data_AF-A0A1B9GIH1-F1
#
_entry.id   AF-A0A1B9GIH1-F1
#
_cell.length_a   1.000
_cell.length_b   1.000
_cell.length_c   1.000
_cell.angle_alpha   90.00
_cell.angle_beta   90.00
_cell.angle_gamma   90.00
#
_symmetry.space_group_name_H-M   'P 1'
#
loop_
_entity.id
_entity.type
_entity.pdbx_description
1 polymer ?
#
loop_
_entity_poly.entity_id
_entity_poly.type
_entity_poly.pdbx_seq_one_letter_code
_entity_poly.pdbx_strand_id
1 'polypeptide(L)'
;MSCILENNNGTTTAIPCNDVNGSANLFTGEVAYSSYGYEPNHAATYAFLGVYAAGFLAQVLLGIWHRCWWTLPTLAAGSLIETLGWVGRTWSIITIEWDRNNGGVWEIAFGSFIMQICCLVIGPTFFSAANYILLGRLISATGGTYSSLHPQSFSILFIAADVVCLVVQAVGGGWAGTADTHEGSDNGAKVMTAGVVLQLVITVIYVGQLTEFIWRKRNNRAARKQVNPFGRFFRRKHASQDQDSGAVNYSNKSTIEALPLSSRNGSWDAANLKPEDDGLAGSSSSRAQTQAHAEAVSRTQTPYLMDDKKVNLMCWLVSGGTLLIVIRSVYRSIELSDGWEGPIATNEPLFFGMDALLMALFIYLYAVIHPGLAFGRRLF
;
A
#
# COMPACT_ATOMS: atom_id res chain seq x y z
N MET A 1 -24.65 39.47 24.60
CA MET A 1 -23.47 40.01 25.32
C MET A 1 -22.79 41.02 24.41
N SER A 2 -22.16 42.08 24.92
CA SER A 2 -21.44 43.06 24.08
C SER A 2 -19.99 42.63 23.88
N CYS A 3 -19.54 42.52 22.64
CA CYS A 3 -18.19 42.20 22.21
C CYS A 3 -17.38 43.48 22.22
N ILE A 4 -16.13 43.43 22.66
CA ILE A 4 -15.23 44.59 22.68
C ILE A 4 -14.16 44.33 21.61
N LEU A 5 -14.08 45.20 20.59
CA LEU A 5 -12.97 45.24 19.65
C LEU A 5 -11.99 46.31 20.10
N GLU A 6 -10.73 45.93 20.32
CA GLU A 6 -9.65 46.87 20.59
C GLU A 6 -8.99 47.25 19.26
N ASN A 7 -9.13 48.51 18.84
CA ASN A 7 -8.47 49.02 17.65
C ASN A 7 -6.97 49.23 17.93
N ASN A 8 -6.16 49.26 16.86
CA ASN A 8 -4.71 49.53 16.90
C ASN A 8 -4.31 50.86 17.60
N ASN A 9 -5.28 51.75 17.88
CA ASN A 9 -5.10 52.99 18.62
C ASN A 9 -5.45 52.86 20.12
N GLY A 10 -5.69 51.65 20.63
CA GLY A 10 -6.12 51.38 22.01
C GLY A 10 -7.57 51.77 22.31
N THR A 11 -8.38 52.06 21.28
CA THR A 11 -9.80 52.39 21.44
C THR A 11 -10.65 51.13 21.38
N THR A 12 -11.39 50.86 22.46
CA THR A 12 -12.29 49.72 22.59
C THR A 12 -13.71 50.08 22.14
N THR A 13 -14.21 49.40 21.11
CA THR A 13 -15.57 49.60 20.59
C THR A 13 -16.46 48.41 20.97
N ALA A 14 -17.60 48.69 21.58
CA ALA A 14 -18.57 47.68 21.99
C ALA A 14 -19.53 47.38 20.83
N ILE A 15 -19.44 46.18 20.26
CA ILE A 15 -20.28 45.68 19.17
C ILE A 15 -21.19 44.58 19.72
N PRO A 16 -22.47 44.47 19.32
CA PRO A 16 -23.30 43.31 19.70
C PRO A 16 -22.62 42.00 19.25
N CYS A 17 -22.32 41.10 20.19
CA CYS A 17 -21.85 39.75 19.85
C CYS A 17 -22.99 38.99 19.17
N ASN A 18 -22.78 38.58 17.92
CA ASN A 18 -23.59 37.54 17.33
C ASN A 18 -22.94 36.19 17.67
N ASP A 19 -23.45 35.52 18.70
CA ASP A 19 -23.08 34.15 19.06
C ASP A 19 -23.90 33.13 18.22
N VAL A 20 -24.38 33.56 17.04
CA VAL A 20 -25.23 32.77 16.15
C VAL A 20 -24.36 32.18 15.04
N ASN A 21 -24.56 30.90 14.71
CA ASN A 21 -23.86 30.22 13.62
C ASN A 21 -23.94 31.05 12.32
N GLY A 22 -22.80 31.30 11.66
CA GLY A 22 -22.73 32.20 10.49
C GLY A 22 -22.56 33.69 10.81
N SER A 23 -22.12 34.04 12.02
CA SER A 23 -21.69 35.41 12.35
C SER A 23 -20.52 35.82 11.46
N ALA A 24 -20.60 37.03 10.88
CA ALA A 24 -19.59 37.58 10.01
C ALA A 24 -18.39 38.14 10.80
N ASN A 25 -17.22 38.11 10.18
CA ASN A 25 -16.05 38.79 10.70
C ASN A 25 -16.33 40.31 10.77
N LEU A 26 -15.99 40.90 11.90
CA LEU A 26 -16.27 42.29 12.24
C LEU A 26 -15.43 43.30 11.42
N PHE A 27 -14.30 42.87 10.86
CA PHE A 27 -13.43 43.70 10.01
C PHE A 27 -13.78 43.58 8.53
N THR A 28 -14.06 42.36 8.04
CA THR A 28 -14.31 42.13 6.59
C THR A 28 -15.79 42.12 6.24
N GLY A 29 -16.68 41.90 7.21
CA GLY A 29 -18.12 41.73 6.98
C GLY A 29 -18.49 40.39 6.34
N GLU A 30 -17.52 39.49 6.13
CA GLU A 30 -17.71 38.17 5.52
C GLU A 30 -17.54 37.05 6.56
N VAL A 31 -18.23 35.92 6.39
CA VAL A 31 -18.05 34.74 7.25
C VAL A 31 -16.80 33.99 6.80
N ALA A 32 -15.79 33.91 7.66
CA ALA A 32 -14.54 33.22 7.39
C ALA A 32 -14.32 32.08 8.37
N TYR A 33 -13.84 30.94 7.86
CA TYR A 33 -13.48 29.74 8.63
C TYR A 33 -11.99 29.48 8.49
N SER A 34 -11.28 29.32 9.60
CA SER A 34 -9.85 29.01 9.55
C SER A 34 -9.61 27.55 9.12
N SER A 35 -8.47 27.27 8.49
CA SER A 35 -8.03 25.96 7.96
C SER A 35 -8.82 25.36 6.78
N TYR A 36 -10.16 25.27 6.84
CA TYR A 36 -10.97 24.69 5.76
C TYR A 36 -11.48 25.73 4.74
N GLY A 37 -11.67 26.99 5.16
CA GLY A 37 -12.23 28.05 4.30
C GLY A 37 -13.75 27.92 4.04
N TYR A 38 -14.42 26.94 4.63
CA TYR A 38 -15.87 26.73 4.57
C TYR A 38 -16.40 26.12 5.88
N GLU A 39 -17.72 26.18 6.08
CA GLU A 39 -18.40 25.49 7.19
C GLU A 39 -18.52 23.99 6.90
N PRO A 40 -17.85 23.10 7.66
CA PRO A 40 -17.92 21.66 7.39
C PRO A 40 -19.33 21.11 7.64
N ASN A 41 -19.83 20.29 6.73
CA ASN A 41 -21.13 19.65 6.89
C ASN A 41 -21.11 18.62 8.02
N HIS A 42 -21.81 18.96 9.10
CA HIS A 42 -21.96 18.14 10.30
C HIS A 42 -22.55 16.76 9.99
N ALA A 43 -23.67 16.71 9.27
CA ALA A 43 -24.41 15.47 9.02
C ALA A 43 -23.60 14.50 8.15
N ALA A 44 -22.95 15.01 7.09
CA ALA A 44 -22.10 14.21 6.21
C ALA A 44 -20.90 13.64 6.98
N THR A 45 -20.27 14.44 7.84
CA THR A 45 -19.10 13.99 8.62
C THR A 45 -19.44 12.84 9.57
N TYR A 46 -20.55 12.91 10.32
CA TYR A 46 -20.99 11.81 11.17
C TYR A 46 -21.37 10.56 10.37
N ALA A 47 -22.00 10.74 9.20
CA ALA A 47 -22.35 9.62 8.32
C ALA A 47 -21.10 8.88 7.83
N PHE A 48 -20.09 9.60 7.33
CA PHE A 48 -18.83 9.00 6.89
C PHE A 48 -18.07 8.36 8.05
N LEU A 49 -18.02 8.98 9.23
CA LEU A 49 -17.43 8.35 10.42
C LEU A 49 -18.06 6.97 10.70
N GLY A 50 -19.39 6.87 10.67
CA GLY A 50 -20.12 5.62 10.86
C GLY A 50 -19.79 4.58 9.79
N VAL A 51 -19.72 5.00 8.52
CA VAL A 51 -19.34 4.14 7.38
C VAL A 51 -17.92 3.59 7.56
N TYR A 52 -16.94 4.43 7.85
CA TYR A 52 -15.55 3.97 8.04
C TYR A 52 -15.37 3.10 9.28
N ALA A 53 -16.04 3.43 10.39
CA ALA A 53 -16.03 2.60 11.60
C ALA A 53 -16.64 1.20 11.33
N ALA A 54 -17.75 1.13 10.60
CA ALA A 54 -18.35 -0.14 10.20
C ALA A 54 -17.43 -0.93 9.26
N GLY A 55 -16.78 -0.24 8.30
CA GLY A 55 -15.77 -0.82 7.42
C GLY A 55 -14.58 -1.41 8.18
N PHE A 56 -14.04 -0.69 9.18
CA PHE A 56 -12.96 -1.17 10.05
C PHE A 56 -13.37 -2.43 10.81
N LEU A 57 -14.54 -2.41 11.46
CA LEU A 57 -15.07 -3.57 12.18
C LEU A 57 -15.24 -4.77 11.23
N ALA A 58 -15.79 -4.56 10.04
CA ALA A 58 -15.96 -5.61 9.05
C ALA A 58 -14.60 -6.24 8.65
N GLN A 59 -13.57 -5.43 8.40
CA GLN A 59 -12.25 -5.91 8.03
C GLN A 59 -11.57 -6.69 9.16
N VAL A 60 -11.71 -6.23 10.42
CA VAL A 60 -11.18 -6.95 11.59
C VAL A 60 -11.89 -8.29 11.77
N LEU A 61 -13.23 -8.29 11.73
CA LEU A 61 -14.04 -9.50 11.90
C LEU A 61 -13.75 -10.52 10.79
N LEU A 62 -13.70 -10.09 9.53
CA LEU A 62 -13.37 -10.97 8.40
C LEU A 62 -11.93 -11.48 8.47
N GLY A 63 -10.96 -10.63 8.86
CA GLY A 63 -9.57 -11.02 9.04
C GLY A 63 -9.39 -12.11 10.11
N ILE A 64 -10.05 -11.95 11.26
CA ILE A 64 -10.02 -12.93 12.36
C ILE A 64 -10.78 -14.21 11.98
N TRP A 65 -12.00 -14.07 11.44
CA TRP A 65 -12.85 -15.22 11.11
C TRP A 65 -12.20 -16.13 10.05
N HIS A 66 -11.66 -15.52 8.99
CA HIS A 66 -10.96 -16.27 7.94
C HIS A 66 -9.51 -16.62 8.31
N ARG A 67 -9.01 -16.19 9.48
CA ARG A 67 -7.63 -16.37 9.96
C ARG A 67 -6.58 -15.85 8.97
N CYS A 68 -6.89 -14.77 8.26
CA CYS A 68 -5.99 -14.14 7.31
C CYS A 68 -5.15 -13.06 8.00
N TRP A 69 -4.15 -13.47 8.79
CA TRP A 69 -3.35 -12.56 9.61
C TRP A 69 -2.66 -11.42 8.85
N TRP A 70 -2.43 -11.56 7.55
CA TRP A 70 -1.83 -10.52 6.70
C TRP A 70 -2.79 -9.37 6.36
N THR A 71 -4.12 -9.58 6.43
CA THR A 71 -5.10 -8.52 6.14
C THR A 71 -5.25 -7.56 7.32
N LEU A 72 -4.87 -7.98 8.54
CA LEU A 72 -4.90 -7.12 9.72
C LEU A 72 -3.92 -5.94 9.63
N PRO A 73 -2.58 -6.15 9.45
CA PRO A 73 -1.63 -5.04 9.36
C PRO A 73 -1.77 -4.20 8.09
N THR A 74 -2.61 -4.61 7.12
CA THR A 74 -2.82 -3.88 5.87
C THR A 74 -4.23 -3.28 5.81
N LEU A 75 -5.25 -4.08 5.50
CA LEU A 75 -6.63 -3.60 5.35
C LEU A 75 -7.24 -3.07 6.66
N ALA A 76 -7.04 -3.77 7.78
CA ALA A 76 -7.60 -3.31 9.06
C ALA A 76 -6.84 -2.08 9.59
N ALA A 77 -5.51 -2.05 9.48
CA ALA A 77 -4.71 -0.87 9.85
C ALA A 77 -5.07 0.36 8.99
N GLY A 78 -5.20 0.20 7.66
CA GLY A 78 -5.60 1.28 6.76
C GLY A 78 -7.00 1.82 7.07
N SER A 79 -7.97 0.94 7.31
CA SER A 79 -9.33 1.35 7.67
C SER A 79 -9.44 1.99 9.06
N LEU A 80 -8.60 1.57 10.01
CA LEU A 80 -8.47 2.24 11.31
C LEU A 80 -7.94 3.67 11.13
N ILE A 81 -6.86 3.83 10.37
CA ILE A 81 -6.24 5.14 10.15
C ILE A 81 -7.21 6.08 9.42
N GLU A 82 -7.93 5.61 8.40
CA GLU A 82 -9.00 6.39 7.76
C GLU A 82 -10.08 6.80 8.77
N THR A 83 -10.52 5.88 9.63
CA THR A 83 -11.52 6.17 10.68
C THR A 83 -11.01 7.27 11.63
N LEU A 84 -9.72 7.24 12.01
CA LEU A 84 -9.10 8.29 12.81
C LEU A 84 -9.09 9.65 12.10
N GLY A 85 -8.95 9.67 10.77
CA GLY A 85 -9.09 10.88 9.97
C GLY A 85 -10.49 11.50 10.10
N TRP A 86 -11.54 10.66 10.05
CA TRP A 86 -12.93 11.09 10.26
C TRP A 86 -13.24 11.49 11.70
N VAL A 87 -12.59 10.86 12.67
CA VAL A 87 -12.61 11.33 14.07
C VAL A 87 -11.98 12.72 14.17
N GLY A 88 -10.87 12.97 13.46
CA GLY A 88 -10.25 14.30 13.39
C GLY A 88 -11.15 15.36 12.80
N ARG A 89 -11.86 15.05 11.71
CA ARG A 89 -12.86 15.96 11.14
C ARG A 89 -14.02 16.21 12.11
N THR A 90 -14.48 15.19 12.80
CA THR A 90 -15.54 15.32 13.82
C THR A 90 -15.07 16.20 14.99
N TRP A 91 -13.81 16.04 15.39
CA TRP A 91 -13.20 16.87 16.43
C TRP A 91 -13.08 18.33 15.99
N SER A 92 -12.69 18.57 14.73
CA SER A 92 -12.72 19.92 14.16
C SER A 92 -14.10 20.55 14.33
N ILE A 93 -15.16 19.85 13.97
CA ILE A 93 -16.53 20.36 14.02
C ILE A 93 -16.99 20.74 15.44
N ILE A 94 -16.67 19.93 16.44
CA ILE A 94 -17.08 20.19 17.84
C ILE A 94 -16.24 21.28 18.52
N THR A 95 -15.09 21.66 17.95
CA THR A 95 -14.19 22.69 18.49
C THR A 95 -14.27 24.00 17.72
N ILE A 96 -15.19 24.11 16.75
CA ILE A 96 -15.46 25.37 16.05
C ILE A 96 -15.96 26.39 17.09
N GLU A 97 -15.17 27.42 17.32
CA GLU A 97 -15.51 28.54 18.18
C GLU A 97 -15.23 29.86 17.45
N TRP A 98 -16.07 30.86 17.70
CA TRP A 98 -15.92 32.17 17.09
C TRP A 98 -14.93 33.00 17.91
N ASP A 99 -13.73 33.26 17.37
CA ASP A 99 -12.70 34.01 18.07
C ASP A 99 -12.87 35.52 17.87
N ARG A 100 -13.23 36.18 18.97
CA ARG A 100 -13.44 37.63 19.05
C ARG A 100 -12.16 38.44 18.87
N ASN A 101 -11.00 37.90 19.26
CA ASN A 101 -9.74 38.65 19.29
C ASN A 101 -9.17 38.86 17.88
N ASN A 102 -9.45 37.93 16.96
CA ASN A 102 -9.05 38.01 15.55
C ASN A 102 -10.14 38.62 14.65
N GLY A 103 -11.06 39.39 15.24
CA GLY A 103 -12.14 40.03 14.48
C GLY A 103 -13.34 39.15 14.19
N GLY A 104 -13.47 37.99 14.81
CA GLY A 104 -14.64 37.14 14.63
C GLY A 104 -14.50 36.14 13.48
N VAL A 105 -13.37 35.43 13.42
CA VAL A 105 -13.19 34.27 12.54
C VAL A 105 -13.66 33.02 13.28
N TRP A 106 -14.26 32.09 12.56
CA TRP A 106 -14.56 30.75 13.11
C TRP A 106 -13.26 29.96 13.15
N GLU A 107 -12.67 29.89 14.35
CA GLU A 107 -11.41 29.23 14.60
C GLU A 107 -11.63 27.74 14.83
N ILE A 108 -10.82 26.95 14.14
CA ILE A 108 -10.80 25.50 14.26
C ILE A 108 -9.48 25.10 14.89
N ALA A 109 -9.54 24.17 15.84
CA ALA A 109 -8.34 23.61 16.45
C ALA A 109 -7.42 23.01 15.37
N PHE A 110 -6.32 23.68 15.06
CA PHE A 110 -5.40 23.29 13.99
C PHE A 110 -4.90 21.84 14.11
N GLY A 111 -4.71 21.34 15.33
CA GLY A 111 -4.36 19.93 15.57
C GLY A 111 -5.40 18.93 15.06
N SER A 112 -6.69 19.27 15.08
CA SER A 112 -7.76 18.41 14.55
C SER A 112 -7.72 18.34 13.01
N PHE A 113 -7.40 19.45 12.36
CA PHE A 113 -7.20 19.55 10.91
C PHE A 113 -5.98 18.75 10.45
N ILE A 114 -4.84 18.92 11.13
CA ILE A 114 -3.61 18.16 10.84
C ILE A 114 -3.84 16.66 11.08
N MET A 115 -4.52 16.29 12.17
CA MET A 115 -4.85 14.88 12.42
C MET A 115 -5.71 14.31 11.28
N GLN A 116 -6.74 15.04 10.82
CA GLN A 116 -7.55 14.62 9.67
C GLN A 116 -6.66 14.34 8.45
N ILE A 117 -5.83 15.31 8.06
CA ILE A 117 -5.06 15.22 6.81
C ILE A 117 -3.99 14.15 6.89
N CYS A 118 -3.24 14.08 7.99
CA CYS A 118 -2.23 13.04 8.18
C CYS A 118 -2.85 11.65 8.09
N CYS A 119 -3.96 11.41 8.78
CA CYS A 119 -4.64 10.12 8.75
C CYS A 119 -5.19 9.78 7.35
N LEU A 120 -5.84 10.72 6.67
CA LEU A 120 -6.36 10.48 5.32
C LEU A 120 -5.21 10.32 4.30
N VAL A 121 -4.06 10.94 4.48
CA VAL A 121 -2.92 10.72 3.58
C VAL A 121 -2.28 9.34 3.81
N ILE A 122 -2.17 8.89 5.06
CA ILE A 122 -1.52 7.62 5.42
C ILE A 122 -2.43 6.41 5.13
N GLY A 123 -3.73 6.49 5.39
CA GLY A 123 -4.66 5.36 5.25
C GLY A 123 -4.55 4.58 3.91
N PRO A 124 -4.57 5.25 2.74
CA PRO A 124 -4.50 4.60 1.44
C PRO A 124 -3.22 3.85 1.15
N THR A 125 -2.09 4.20 1.80
CA THR A 125 -0.81 3.50 1.59
C THR A 125 -0.86 2.07 2.13
N PHE A 126 -1.70 1.83 3.13
CA PHE A 126 -1.94 0.48 3.63
C PHE A 126 -2.83 -0.33 2.67
N PHE A 127 -3.74 0.33 1.97
CA PHE A 127 -4.55 -0.28 0.91
C PHE A 127 -3.72 -0.61 -0.33
N SER A 128 -2.79 0.27 -0.74
CA SER A 128 -1.82 -0.04 -1.81
C SER A 128 -0.92 -1.22 -1.41
N ALA A 129 -0.41 -1.24 -0.17
CA ALA A 129 0.36 -2.38 0.35
C ALA A 129 -0.43 -3.70 0.30
N ALA A 130 -1.73 -3.68 0.62
CA ALA A 130 -2.60 -4.85 0.48
C ALA A 130 -2.67 -5.35 -0.98
N ASN A 131 -2.81 -4.44 -1.95
CA ASN A 131 -2.81 -4.77 -3.38
C ASN A 131 -1.46 -5.35 -3.84
N TYR A 132 -0.34 -4.82 -3.34
CA TYR A 132 0.99 -5.31 -3.69
C TYR A 132 1.21 -6.74 -3.20
N ILE A 133 0.76 -7.07 -1.99
CA ILE A 133 0.83 -8.43 -1.43
C ILE A 133 -0.11 -9.37 -2.19
N LEU A 134 -1.34 -8.92 -2.47
CA LEU A 134 -2.34 -9.71 -3.18
C LEU A 134 -1.88 -10.05 -4.60
N LEU A 135 -1.31 -9.08 -5.32
CA LEU A 135 -0.75 -9.30 -6.66
C LEU A 135 0.45 -10.27 -6.61
N GLY A 136 1.38 -10.10 -5.67
CA GLY A 136 2.52 -11.00 -5.51
C GLY A 136 2.08 -12.45 -5.29
N ARG A 137 1.01 -12.66 -4.51
CA ARG A 137 0.42 -13.99 -4.27
C ARG A 137 -0.32 -14.53 -5.49
N LEU A 138 -1.01 -13.69 -6.24
CA LEU A 138 -1.70 -14.07 -7.47
C LEU A 138 -0.72 -14.53 -8.55
N ILE A 139 0.43 -13.88 -8.67
CA ILE A 139 1.51 -14.28 -9.58
C ILE A 139 2.08 -15.65 -9.17
N SER A 140 2.28 -15.88 -7.87
CA SER A 140 2.73 -17.18 -7.36
C SER A 140 1.71 -18.29 -7.62
N ALA A 141 0.41 -18.01 -7.46
CA ALA A 141 -0.65 -18.98 -7.73
C ALA A 141 -0.78 -19.32 -9.22
N THR A 142 -0.54 -18.37 -10.12
CA THR A 142 -0.61 -18.57 -11.58
C THR A 142 0.66 -19.18 -12.20
N GLY A 143 1.62 -19.62 -11.38
CA GLY A 143 2.82 -20.33 -11.84
C GLY A 143 3.97 -19.41 -12.28
N GLY A 144 3.93 -18.11 -11.98
CA GLY A 144 5.03 -17.15 -12.22
C GLY A 144 5.38 -16.89 -13.69
N THR A 145 4.88 -17.67 -14.64
CA THR A 145 5.23 -17.60 -16.07
C THR A 145 4.74 -16.33 -16.74
N TYR A 146 3.79 -15.60 -16.18
CA TYR A 146 3.16 -14.44 -16.83
C TYR A 146 3.69 -13.07 -16.36
N SER A 147 4.60 -13.00 -15.38
CA SER A 147 5.13 -11.72 -14.86
C SER A 147 6.64 -11.59 -15.08
N SER A 148 7.08 -10.39 -15.48
CA SER A 148 8.49 -10.04 -15.70
C SER A 148 9.31 -9.91 -14.40
N LEU A 149 8.65 -9.68 -13.26
CA LEU A 149 9.28 -9.52 -11.95
C LEU A 149 8.93 -10.68 -11.01
N HIS A 150 9.90 -11.13 -10.22
CA HIS A 150 9.69 -12.21 -9.25
C HIS A 150 8.68 -11.80 -8.14
N PRO A 151 7.68 -12.63 -7.82
CA PRO A 151 6.53 -12.26 -6.99
C PRO A 151 6.85 -11.71 -5.59
N GLN A 152 7.90 -12.20 -4.92
CA GLN A 152 8.31 -11.72 -3.59
C GLN A 152 9.09 -10.39 -3.64
N SER A 153 9.85 -10.15 -4.70
CA SER A 153 10.64 -8.92 -4.87
C SER A 153 9.75 -7.74 -5.24
N PHE A 154 8.62 -8.03 -5.90
CA PHE A 154 7.62 -7.06 -6.27
C PHE A 154 7.04 -6.35 -5.04
N SER A 155 6.42 -7.09 -4.12
CA SER A 155 5.74 -6.49 -2.98
C SER A 155 6.69 -5.73 -2.05
N ILE A 156 7.93 -6.20 -1.87
CA ILE A 156 8.92 -5.55 -1.00
C ILE A 156 9.35 -4.19 -1.56
N LEU A 157 9.61 -4.10 -2.88
CA LEU A 157 10.08 -2.87 -3.50
C LEU A 157 9.05 -1.74 -3.37
N PHE A 158 7.79 -2.03 -3.70
CA PHE A 158 6.73 -1.02 -3.67
C PHE A 158 6.34 -0.61 -2.25
N ILE A 159 6.30 -1.55 -1.30
CA ILE A 159 6.07 -1.21 0.12
C ILE A 159 7.22 -0.34 0.65
N ALA A 160 8.47 -0.66 0.32
CA ALA A 160 9.61 0.16 0.74
C ALA A 160 9.56 1.57 0.15
N ALA A 161 9.15 1.69 -1.12
CA ALA A 161 8.99 2.98 -1.78
C ALA A 161 7.85 3.82 -1.14
N ASP A 162 6.72 3.19 -0.81
CA ASP A 162 5.62 3.85 -0.09
C ASP A 162 6.05 4.31 1.32
N VAL A 163 6.85 3.52 2.04
CA VAL A 163 7.40 3.92 3.34
C VAL A 163 8.30 5.15 3.23
N VAL A 164 9.14 5.23 2.19
CA VAL A 164 9.96 6.43 1.94
C VAL A 164 9.06 7.65 1.68
N CYS A 165 7.97 7.50 0.92
CA CYS A 165 7.02 8.57 0.68
C CYS A 165 6.33 9.03 1.96
N LEU A 166 5.89 8.09 2.81
CA LEU A 166 5.29 8.38 4.12
C LEU A 166 6.24 9.15 5.04
N VAL A 167 7.54 8.83 5.03
CA VAL A 167 8.53 9.57 5.82
C VAL A 167 8.66 11.01 5.32
N VAL A 168 8.72 11.23 4.00
CA VAL A 168 8.74 12.58 3.42
C VAL A 168 7.48 13.36 3.80
N GLN A 169 6.31 12.73 3.74
CA GLN A 169 5.04 13.34 4.13
C GLN A 169 4.99 13.67 5.63
N ALA A 170 5.46 12.76 6.48
CA ALA A 170 5.51 12.99 7.94
C ALA A 170 6.44 14.15 8.30
N VAL A 171 7.60 14.25 7.64
CA VAL A 171 8.53 15.38 7.82
C VAL A 171 7.90 16.69 7.32
N GLY A 172 7.27 16.68 6.15
CA GLY A 172 6.60 17.86 5.60
C GLY A 172 5.44 18.34 6.47
N GLY A 173 4.55 17.44 6.88
CA GLY A 173 3.41 17.74 7.75
C GLY A 173 3.84 18.15 9.16
N GLY A 174 4.89 17.53 9.72
CA GLY A 174 5.47 17.93 11.00
C GLY A 174 6.06 19.35 10.95
N TRP A 175 6.82 19.68 9.91
CA TRP A 175 7.35 21.03 9.71
C TRP A 175 6.22 22.06 9.53
N ALA A 176 5.21 21.74 8.70
CA ALA A 176 4.06 22.61 8.53
C ALA A 176 3.33 22.86 9.86
N GLY A 177 3.26 21.84 10.72
CA GLY A 177 2.57 21.91 12.01
C GLY A 177 3.30 22.72 13.10
N THR A 178 4.63 22.78 13.05
CA THR A 178 5.46 23.47 14.07
C THR A 178 6.00 24.82 13.61
N ALA A 179 5.62 25.30 12.43
CA ALA A 179 6.12 26.56 11.90
C ALA A 179 5.39 27.76 12.53
N ASP A 180 6.17 28.67 13.14
CA ASP A 180 5.64 29.92 13.69
C ASP A 180 5.43 31.02 12.63
N THR A 181 5.86 30.77 11.39
CA THR A 181 5.74 31.69 10.26
C THR A 181 4.91 31.08 9.14
N HIS A 182 4.11 31.90 8.45
CA HIS A 182 3.32 31.48 7.29
C HIS A 182 4.20 30.84 6.20
N GLU A 183 5.36 31.43 5.91
CA GLU A 183 6.30 30.88 4.92
C GLU A 183 6.85 29.50 5.33
N GLY A 184 7.10 29.29 6.63
CA GLY A 184 7.52 27.99 7.15
C GLY A 184 6.44 26.92 7.00
N SER A 185 5.19 27.28 7.26
CA SER A 185 4.04 26.39 7.09
C SER A 185 3.85 25.97 5.62
N ASP A 186 3.93 26.95 4.71
CA ASP A 186 3.81 26.72 3.26
C ASP A 186 4.94 25.84 2.72
N ASN A 187 6.16 26.03 3.21
CA ASN A 187 7.30 25.20 2.81
C ASN A 187 7.14 23.75 3.31
N GLY A 188 6.63 23.55 4.53
CA GLY A 188 6.28 22.22 5.04
C GLY A 188 5.19 21.54 4.18
N ALA A 189 4.15 22.30 3.81
CA ALA A 189 3.09 21.81 2.93
C ALA A 189 3.65 21.37 1.56
N LYS A 190 4.55 22.15 0.94
CA LYS A 190 5.22 21.77 -0.32
C LYS A 190 6.02 20.47 -0.20
N VAL A 191 6.73 20.26 0.91
CA VAL A 191 7.48 19.01 1.17
C VAL A 191 6.51 17.83 1.30
N MET A 192 5.39 18.02 1.99
CA MET A 192 4.34 17.00 2.09
C MET A 192 3.76 16.65 0.72
N THR A 193 3.45 17.65 -0.12
CA THR A 193 2.96 17.48 -1.49
C THR A 193 3.95 16.69 -2.35
N ALA A 194 5.26 16.96 -2.23
CA ALA A 194 6.28 16.22 -2.95
C ALA A 194 6.26 14.71 -2.63
N GLY A 195 6.01 14.35 -1.38
CA GLY A 195 5.86 12.95 -0.97
C GLY A 195 4.62 12.28 -1.58
N VAL A 196 3.49 12.98 -1.67
CA VAL A 196 2.25 12.47 -2.31
C VAL A 196 2.45 12.29 -3.82
N VAL A 197 3.12 13.24 -4.50
CA VAL A 197 3.44 13.14 -5.93
C VAL A 197 4.39 11.98 -6.21
N LEU A 198 5.42 11.78 -5.38
CA LEU A 198 6.33 10.65 -5.51
C LEU A 198 5.57 9.31 -5.38
N GLN A 199 4.66 9.22 -4.41
CA GLN A 199 3.80 8.04 -4.22
C GLN A 199 2.89 7.79 -5.44
N LEU A 200 2.35 8.84 -6.07
CA LEU A 200 1.59 8.73 -7.30
C LEU A 200 2.44 8.14 -8.44
N VAL A 201 3.67 8.61 -8.63
CA VAL A 201 4.60 8.08 -9.65
C VAL A 201 4.84 6.58 -9.45
N ILE A 202 5.09 6.17 -8.21
CA ILE A 202 5.28 4.75 -7.85
C ILE A 202 4.03 3.93 -8.16
N THR A 203 2.85 4.47 -7.83
CA THR A 203 1.56 3.81 -8.11
C THR A 203 1.30 3.67 -9.62
N VAL A 204 1.68 4.65 -10.43
CA VAL A 204 1.59 4.57 -11.90
C VAL A 204 2.49 3.47 -12.46
N ILE A 205 3.72 3.34 -11.94
CA ILE A 205 4.62 2.23 -12.30
C ILE A 205 3.96 0.89 -11.95
N TYR A 206 3.36 0.77 -10.76
CA TYR A 206 2.63 -0.43 -10.35
C TYR A 206 1.47 -0.77 -11.30
N VAL A 207 0.68 0.22 -11.72
CA VAL A 207 -0.42 0.04 -12.69
C VAL A 207 0.10 -0.51 -14.01
N GLY A 208 1.24 0.00 -14.50
CA GLY A 208 1.89 -0.52 -15.71
C GLY A 208 2.21 -2.02 -15.58
N GLN A 209 2.81 -2.43 -14.46
CA GLN A 209 3.16 -3.82 -14.20
C GLN A 209 1.93 -4.72 -14.01
N LEU A 210 0.89 -4.24 -13.32
CA LEU A 210 -0.38 -4.94 -13.16
C LEU A 210 -1.05 -5.17 -14.52
N THR A 211 -1.05 -4.15 -15.38
CA THR A 211 -1.63 -4.22 -16.73
C THR A 211 -0.85 -5.20 -17.60
N GLU A 212 0.48 -5.18 -17.53
CA GLU A 212 1.34 -6.15 -18.22
C GLU A 212 0.99 -7.59 -17.81
N PHE A 213 0.86 -7.84 -16.50
CA PHE A 213 0.49 -9.17 -15.98
C PHE A 213 -0.88 -9.63 -16.50
N ILE A 214 -1.90 -8.78 -16.44
CA ILE A 214 -3.26 -9.11 -16.90
C ILE A 214 -3.28 -9.36 -18.40
N TRP A 215 -2.60 -8.51 -19.19
CA TRP A 215 -2.51 -8.65 -20.64
C TRP A 215 -1.80 -9.95 -21.04
N ARG A 216 -0.67 -10.27 -20.40
CA ARG A 216 0.08 -11.51 -20.63
C ARG A 216 -0.73 -12.75 -20.27
N LYS A 217 -1.43 -12.72 -19.13
CA LYS A 217 -2.31 -13.81 -18.69
C LYS A 217 -3.44 -14.03 -19.71
N ARG A 218 -4.12 -12.97 -20.13
CA ARG A 218 -5.23 -13.05 -21.10
C ARG A 218 -4.79 -13.56 -22.48
N ASN A 219 -3.53 -13.31 -22.85
CA ASN A 219 -2.96 -13.71 -24.13
C ASN A 219 -2.08 -14.97 -24.05
N ASN A 220 -2.06 -15.67 -22.91
CA ASN A 220 -1.22 -16.85 -22.65
C ASN A 220 0.27 -16.68 -23.03
N ARG A 221 0.82 -15.46 -22.90
CA ARG A 221 2.22 -15.17 -23.26
C ARG A 221 3.13 -15.25 -22.03
N ALA A 222 4.07 -16.19 -22.05
CA ALA A 222 5.10 -16.28 -21.01
C ALA A 222 6.04 -15.05 -21.01
N ALA A 223 6.48 -14.63 -19.83
CA ALA A 223 7.50 -13.61 -19.64
C ALA A 223 8.86 -14.17 -20.09
N ARG A 224 9.59 -13.41 -20.94
CA ARG A 224 10.86 -13.85 -21.51
C ARG A 224 11.97 -14.08 -20.46
N LYS A 225 11.93 -13.38 -19.31
CA LYS A 225 12.92 -13.49 -18.23
C LYS A 225 12.34 -12.92 -16.93
N GLN A 226 12.35 -13.70 -15.85
CA GLN A 226 12.01 -13.20 -14.51
C GLN A 226 13.23 -12.52 -13.89
N VAL A 227 13.11 -11.23 -13.57
CA VAL A 227 14.17 -10.49 -12.84
C VAL A 227 13.89 -10.58 -11.34
N ASN A 228 14.87 -11.09 -10.58
CA ASN A 228 14.77 -11.21 -9.13
C ASN A 228 15.85 -10.35 -8.44
N PRO A 229 15.61 -9.04 -8.22
CA PRO A 229 16.63 -8.12 -7.68
C PRO A 229 17.11 -8.52 -6.28
N PHE A 230 16.25 -9.16 -5.48
CA PHE A 230 16.58 -9.62 -4.12
C PHE A 230 16.98 -11.10 -4.03
N GLY A 231 17.21 -11.78 -5.15
CA GLY A 231 17.57 -13.21 -5.15
C GLY A 231 18.81 -13.55 -4.31
N ARG A 232 19.77 -12.61 -4.20
CA ARG A 232 20.95 -12.78 -3.34
C ARG A 232 20.64 -12.77 -1.84
N PHE A 233 19.61 -12.03 -1.41
CA PHE A 233 19.26 -11.89 0.00
C PHE A 233 18.56 -13.16 0.53
N PHE A 234 17.62 -13.71 -0.24
CA PHE A 234 16.95 -14.97 0.08
C PHE A 234 17.89 -16.18 0.01
N ARG A 235 18.90 -16.16 -0.90
CA ARG A 235 19.93 -17.21 -0.97
C ARG A 235 20.79 -17.27 0.30
N ARG A 236 21.07 -16.13 0.95
CA ARG A 236 21.82 -16.10 2.21
C ARG A 236 21.05 -16.73 3.37
N LYS A 237 19.72 -16.54 3.43
CA LYS A 237 18.89 -17.07 4.52
C LYS A 237 18.81 -18.60 4.52
N HIS A 238 18.76 -19.21 3.33
CA HIS A 238 18.88 -20.67 3.19
C HIS A 238 20.31 -21.18 3.47
N ALA A 239 21.34 -20.45 3.04
CA ALA A 239 22.73 -20.84 3.33
C ALA A 239 23.07 -20.82 4.84
N SER A 240 22.49 -19.88 5.60
CA SER A 240 22.62 -19.86 7.06
C SER A 240 21.83 -20.97 7.76
N GLN A 241 20.71 -21.43 7.18
CA GLN A 241 19.87 -22.46 7.78
C GLN A 241 20.36 -23.89 7.49
N ASP A 242 21.06 -24.09 6.37
CA ASP A 242 21.80 -25.34 6.07
C ASP A 242 23.05 -25.50 6.96
N GLN A 243 23.65 -24.40 7.42
CA GLN A 243 24.77 -24.44 8.38
C GLN A 243 24.34 -24.89 9.79
N ASP A 244 23.12 -24.54 10.23
CA ASP A 244 22.59 -24.97 11.53
C ASP A 244 21.93 -26.36 11.51
N SER A 245 21.56 -26.88 10.33
CA SER A 245 20.92 -28.21 10.18
C SER A 245 21.88 -29.32 9.73
N GLY A 246 23.19 -29.02 9.64
CA GLY A 246 24.20 -29.89 9.02
C GLY A 246 25.28 -30.41 9.96
N ALA A 247 24.92 -30.92 11.14
CA ALA A 247 25.81 -31.68 12.01
C ALA A 247 25.16 -33.01 12.46
N VAL A 248 24.70 -33.82 11.50
CA VAL A 248 24.49 -35.26 11.73
C VAL A 248 25.62 -36.00 11.05
N ASN A 249 26.56 -36.43 11.88
CA ASN A 249 27.70 -37.26 11.54
C ASN A 249 27.22 -38.60 10.96
N TYR A 250 27.21 -38.74 9.63
CA TYR A 250 27.32 -40.05 9.00
C TYR A 250 28.79 -40.31 8.69
N SER A 251 29.51 -40.76 9.72
CA SER A 251 30.76 -41.48 9.51
C SER A 251 30.43 -42.82 8.88
N ASN A 252 30.63 -42.94 7.57
CA ASN A 252 31.23 -44.16 7.03
C ASN A 252 32.08 -43.82 5.80
N LYS A 253 33.38 -43.99 6.04
CA LYS A 253 34.50 -43.84 5.13
C LYS A 253 34.55 -45.08 4.23
N SER A 254 34.53 -44.89 2.92
CA SER A 254 35.28 -45.75 2.00
C SER A 254 35.76 -44.91 0.83
N THR A 255 36.92 -44.30 1.06
CA THR A 255 38.04 -44.09 0.13
C THR A 255 37.82 -44.58 -1.30
N ILE A 256 38.08 -43.70 -2.29
CA ILE A 256 39.14 -43.87 -3.30
C ILE A 256 39.31 -42.56 -4.08
N GLU A 257 40.46 -41.94 -3.79
CA GLU A 257 41.40 -41.21 -4.66
C GLU A 257 40.89 -40.38 -5.86
N ALA A 258 41.22 -39.09 -5.78
CA ALA A 258 41.32 -38.21 -6.93
C ALA A 258 42.52 -38.61 -7.80
N LEU A 259 42.32 -38.68 -9.12
CA LEU A 259 43.39 -38.68 -10.12
C LEU A 259 43.19 -37.54 -11.14
N PRO A 260 44.30 -36.99 -11.67
CA PRO A 260 44.35 -35.63 -12.21
C PRO A 260 43.90 -35.55 -13.67
N LEU A 261 43.24 -34.44 -14.03
CA LEU A 261 42.95 -34.08 -15.43
C LEU A 261 44.25 -33.72 -16.15
N SER A 262 44.84 -34.71 -16.82
CA SER A 262 45.87 -34.53 -17.84
C SER A 262 45.24 -34.14 -19.17
N SER A 263 45.75 -33.05 -19.74
CA SER A 263 45.42 -32.54 -21.07
C SER A 263 45.77 -33.57 -22.15
N ARG A 264 44.83 -33.89 -23.04
CA ARG A 264 45.15 -34.47 -24.35
C ARG A 264 44.16 -34.03 -25.43
N ASN A 265 44.64 -33.15 -26.31
CA ASN A 265 44.06 -32.88 -27.63
C ASN A 265 44.06 -34.17 -28.47
N GLY A 266 42.98 -34.42 -29.20
CA GLY A 266 42.90 -35.54 -30.13
C GLY A 266 41.56 -35.62 -30.85
N SER A 267 41.60 -35.28 -32.14
CA SER A 267 40.61 -35.53 -33.19
C SER A 267 40.23 -37.02 -33.30
N TRP A 268 39.10 -37.27 -33.97
CA TRP A 268 38.72 -38.42 -34.83
C TRP A 268 37.45 -39.18 -34.43
N ASP A 269 36.45 -39.00 -35.30
CA ASP A 269 35.66 -39.98 -36.04
C ASP A 269 34.86 -41.08 -35.34
N ALA A 270 33.59 -41.11 -35.76
CA ALA A 270 32.66 -42.20 -35.60
C ALA A 270 33.02 -43.37 -36.54
N ALA A 271 33.35 -44.53 -35.97
CA ALA A 271 33.04 -45.82 -36.57
C ALA A 271 33.20 -46.96 -35.54
N ASN A 272 32.15 -47.79 -35.45
CA ASN A 272 32.13 -49.17 -34.96
C ASN A 272 32.62 -49.47 -33.53
N LEU A 273 31.65 -49.76 -32.66
CA LEU A 273 31.63 -50.99 -31.86
C LEU A 273 30.20 -51.27 -31.38
N LYS A 274 29.71 -52.46 -31.71
CA LYS A 274 28.47 -53.10 -31.26
C LYS A 274 28.88 -54.46 -30.65
N PRO A 275 28.01 -55.12 -29.91
CA PRO A 275 27.79 -55.00 -28.47
C PRO A 275 28.47 -56.16 -27.72
N GLU A 276 29.06 -55.89 -26.55
CA GLU A 276 29.39 -56.96 -25.59
C GLU A 276 28.61 -56.71 -24.30
N ASP A 277 27.71 -57.67 -24.03
CA ASP A 277 26.92 -57.80 -22.82
C ASP A 277 27.84 -58.25 -21.69
N ASP A 278 28.12 -57.37 -20.73
CA ASP A 278 28.60 -57.76 -19.41
C ASP A 278 28.04 -56.83 -18.33
N GLY A 279 27.22 -57.40 -17.45
CA GLY A 279 27.01 -56.88 -16.09
C GLY A 279 26.17 -55.60 -15.93
N LEU A 280 24.90 -55.62 -16.34
CA LEU A 280 23.89 -54.62 -15.96
C LEU A 280 23.57 -54.68 -14.44
N ALA A 281 24.36 -53.99 -13.62
CA ALA A 281 24.01 -53.72 -12.21
C ALA A 281 24.38 -52.31 -11.72
N GLY A 282 24.81 -51.39 -12.61
CA GLY A 282 25.25 -50.04 -12.22
C GLY A 282 24.42 -48.86 -12.71
N SER A 283 23.53 -49.05 -13.69
CA SER A 283 22.84 -47.94 -14.38
C SER A 283 21.45 -47.61 -13.85
N SER A 284 20.88 -48.45 -12.97
CA SER A 284 19.58 -48.19 -12.34
C SER A 284 19.67 -47.10 -11.28
N SER A 285 20.79 -47.02 -10.54
CA SER A 285 20.99 -46.03 -9.48
C SER A 285 21.04 -44.60 -10.03
N SER A 286 21.83 -44.33 -11.07
CA SER A 286 21.96 -42.98 -11.63
C SER A 286 20.68 -42.50 -12.32
N ARG A 287 19.96 -43.39 -13.03
CA ARG A 287 18.65 -43.07 -13.62
C ARG A 287 17.58 -42.88 -12.55
N ALA A 288 17.55 -43.72 -11.53
CA ALA A 288 16.64 -43.57 -10.40
C ALA A 288 16.93 -42.31 -9.59
N GLN A 289 18.19 -41.91 -9.44
CA GLN A 289 18.58 -40.69 -8.72
C GLN A 289 18.29 -39.44 -9.54
N THR A 290 18.45 -39.49 -10.87
CA THR A 290 18.08 -38.40 -11.79
C THR A 290 16.56 -38.27 -11.93
N GLN A 291 15.83 -39.39 -11.96
CA GLN A 291 14.37 -39.40 -11.92
C GLN A 291 13.84 -38.99 -10.56
N ALA A 292 14.44 -39.43 -9.45
CA ALA A 292 14.08 -38.98 -8.12
C ALA A 292 14.41 -37.50 -7.92
N HIS A 293 15.48 -36.97 -8.52
CA HIS A 293 15.75 -35.54 -8.54
C HIS A 293 14.76 -34.78 -9.43
N ALA A 294 14.39 -35.31 -10.60
CA ALA A 294 13.39 -34.71 -11.47
C ALA A 294 11.99 -34.74 -10.85
N GLU A 295 11.63 -35.81 -10.14
CA GLU A 295 10.42 -35.95 -9.35
C GLU A 295 10.46 -35.10 -8.08
N ALA A 296 11.62 -34.92 -7.44
CA ALA A 296 11.80 -34.03 -6.28
C ALA A 296 11.76 -32.55 -6.68
N VAL A 297 12.31 -32.19 -7.84
CA VAL A 297 12.23 -30.85 -8.45
C VAL A 297 10.81 -30.58 -8.98
N SER A 298 10.11 -31.61 -9.47
CA SER A 298 8.68 -31.53 -9.80
C SER A 298 7.82 -31.39 -8.54
N ARG A 299 8.15 -32.09 -7.45
CA ARG A 299 7.44 -31.99 -6.16
C ARG A 299 7.63 -30.67 -5.43
N THR A 300 8.75 -29.96 -5.63
CA THR A 300 8.95 -28.62 -5.04
C THR A 300 8.22 -27.51 -5.81
N GLN A 301 7.68 -27.81 -6.99
CA GLN A 301 6.88 -26.88 -7.78
C GLN A 301 5.42 -27.34 -7.73
N THR A 302 4.72 -27.02 -6.64
CA THR A 302 3.26 -27.10 -6.62
C THR A 302 2.72 -25.80 -7.24
N PRO A 303 2.31 -25.77 -8.53
CA PRO A 303 1.48 -24.67 -8.97
C PRO A 303 0.17 -24.84 -8.22
N TYR A 304 -0.16 -23.89 -7.34
CA TYR A 304 -1.49 -23.81 -6.76
C TYR A 304 -2.45 -23.53 -7.90
N LEU A 305 -2.91 -24.59 -8.59
CA LEU A 305 -3.80 -24.51 -9.74
C LEU A 305 -5.18 -24.07 -9.24
N MET A 306 -5.30 -22.78 -8.99
CA MET A 306 -6.55 -22.17 -8.60
C MET A 306 -7.50 -22.17 -9.80
N ASP A 307 -8.78 -22.40 -9.52
CA ASP A 307 -9.83 -22.27 -10.51
C ASP A 307 -9.75 -20.91 -11.21
N ASP A 308 -9.68 -20.92 -12.54
CA ASP A 308 -9.49 -19.73 -13.37
C ASP A 308 -10.52 -18.64 -13.07
N LYS A 309 -11.75 -19.03 -12.69
CA LYS A 309 -12.80 -18.09 -12.29
C LYS A 309 -12.43 -17.28 -11.05
N LYS A 310 -11.85 -17.93 -10.04
CA LYS A 310 -11.43 -17.27 -8.79
C LYS A 310 -10.23 -16.36 -9.04
N VAL A 311 -9.27 -16.81 -9.85
CA VAL A 311 -8.10 -16.00 -10.22
C VAL A 311 -8.53 -14.76 -11.00
N ASN A 312 -9.48 -14.89 -11.94
CA ASN A 312 -10.01 -13.76 -12.70
C ASN A 312 -10.78 -12.78 -11.79
N LEU A 313 -11.58 -13.29 -10.85
CA LEU A 313 -12.26 -12.44 -9.86
C LEU A 313 -11.26 -11.62 -9.03
N MET A 314 -10.15 -12.23 -8.61
CA MET A 314 -9.08 -11.53 -7.88
C MET A 314 -8.35 -10.50 -8.74
N CYS A 315 -8.11 -10.81 -10.03
CA CYS A 315 -7.57 -9.81 -10.95
C CYS A 315 -8.49 -8.58 -11.04
N TRP A 316 -9.80 -8.79 -11.18
CA TRP A 316 -10.78 -7.71 -11.20
C TRP A 316 -10.81 -6.91 -9.90
N LEU A 317 -10.73 -7.59 -8.75
CA LEU A 317 -10.65 -6.95 -7.43
C LEU A 317 -9.42 -6.04 -7.33
N VAL A 318 -8.23 -6.56 -7.65
CA VAL A 318 -6.98 -5.80 -7.59
C VAL A 318 -6.99 -4.63 -8.56
N SER A 319 -7.48 -4.82 -9.79
CA SER A 319 -7.61 -3.75 -10.78
C SER A 319 -8.59 -2.66 -10.33
N GLY A 320 -9.78 -3.04 -9.85
CA GLY A 320 -10.77 -2.09 -9.34
C GLY A 320 -10.26 -1.32 -8.14
N GLY A 321 -9.63 -2.01 -7.18
CA GLY A 321 -9.03 -1.38 -6.01
C GLY A 321 -7.90 -0.42 -6.38
N THR A 322 -7.05 -0.79 -7.34
CA THR A 322 -5.96 0.07 -7.81
C THR A 322 -6.48 1.32 -8.51
N LEU A 323 -7.55 1.20 -9.31
CA LEU A 323 -8.19 2.33 -9.97
C LEU A 323 -8.69 3.37 -8.96
N LEU A 324 -9.37 2.92 -7.90
CA LEU A 324 -9.87 3.80 -6.83
C LEU A 324 -8.73 4.55 -6.14
N ILE A 325 -7.61 3.85 -5.86
CA ILE A 325 -6.41 4.46 -5.26
C ILE A 325 -5.81 5.51 -6.20
N VAL A 326 -5.67 5.22 -7.49
CA VAL A 326 -5.10 6.17 -8.47
C VAL A 326 -5.94 7.43 -8.56
N ILE A 327 -7.28 7.30 -8.68
CA ILE A 327 -8.17 8.46 -8.77
C ILE A 327 -8.00 9.35 -7.54
N ARG A 328 -7.98 8.76 -6.34
CA ARG A 328 -7.70 9.49 -5.10
C ARG A 328 -6.32 10.13 -5.11
N SER A 329 -5.27 9.40 -5.48
CA SER A 329 -3.89 9.92 -5.47
C SER A 329 -3.72 11.12 -6.41
N VAL A 330 -4.41 11.13 -7.55
CA VAL A 330 -4.45 12.28 -8.46
C VAL A 330 -5.16 13.46 -7.81
N TYR A 331 -6.36 13.25 -7.25
CA TYR A 331 -7.11 14.28 -6.53
C TYR A 331 -6.27 14.92 -5.43
N ARG A 332 -5.65 14.11 -4.56
CA ARG A 332 -4.81 14.59 -3.46
C ARG A 332 -3.55 15.32 -3.91
N SER A 333 -2.95 14.89 -5.01
CA SER A 333 -1.78 15.58 -5.58
C SER A 333 -2.17 16.98 -6.04
N ILE A 334 -3.34 17.14 -6.66
CA ILE A 334 -3.85 18.43 -7.14
C ILE A 334 -4.26 19.33 -5.96
N GLU A 335 -5.05 18.79 -5.02
CA GLU A 335 -5.50 19.51 -3.83
C GLU A 335 -4.33 20.08 -3.02
N LEU A 336 -3.28 19.28 -2.79
CA LEU A 336 -2.10 19.73 -2.03
C LEU A 336 -1.13 20.58 -2.87
N SER A 337 -1.23 20.55 -4.20
CA SER A 337 -0.41 21.42 -5.07
C SER A 337 -0.94 22.84 -5.14
N ASP A 338 -2.26 23.03 -5.03
CA ASP A 338 -2.90 24.35 -5.00
C ASP A 338 -2.78 25.04 -3.63
N GLY A 339 -2.33 24.31 -2.60
CA GLY A 339 -2.19 24.82 -1.24
C GLY A 339 -3.51 24.87 -0.46
N TRP A 340 -3.44 25.40 0.77
CA TRP A 340 -4.55 25.38 1.72
C TRP A 340 -5.75 26.25 1.30
N GLU A 341 -5.51 27.31 0.53
CA GLU A 341 -6.53 28.23 0.02
C GLU A 341 -7.00 27.87 -1.40
N GLY A 342 -6.55 26.74 -1.93
CA GLY A 342 -6.90 26.31 -3.27
C GLY A 342 -8.42 26.17 -3.47
N PRO A 343 -8.94 26.49 -4.67
CA PRO A 343 -10.36 26.34 -4.97
C PRO A 343 -10.83 24.89 -4.83
N ILE A 344 -9.92 23.91 -4.95
CA ILE A 344 -10.24 22.49 -4.81
C ILE A 344 -10.30 22.08 -3.33
N ALA A 345 -9.42 22.61 -2.49
CA ALA A 345 -9.40 22.33 -1.05
C ALA A 345 -10.62 22.90 -0.33
N THR A 346 -11.13 24.05 -0.80
CA THR A 346 -12.31 24.73 -0.25
C THR A 346 -13.64 24.15 -0.75
N ASN A 347 -13.61 23.19 -1.69
CA ASN A 347 -14.81 22.55 -2.24
C ASN A 347 -15.16 21.24 -1.51
N GLU A 348 -15.98 21.35 -0.47
CA GLU A 348 -16.38 20.22 0.37
C GLU A 348 -17.00 19.01 -0.39
N PRO A 349 -17.92 19.20 -1.36
CA PRO A 349 -18.52 18.06 -2.07
C PRO A 349 -17.49 17.23 -2.84
N LEU A 350 -16.44 17.89 -3.32
CA LEU A 350 -15.39 17.26 -4.10
C LEU A 350 -14.48 16.43 -3.19
N PHE A 351 -14.18 16.90 -1.98
CA PHE A 351 -13.53 16.11 -0.93
C PHE A 351 -14.34 14.84 -0.57
N PHE A 352 -15.66 14.96 -0.38
CA PHE A 352 -16.49 13.78 -0.09
C PHE A 352 -16.55 12.78 -1.25
N GLY A 353 -16.69 13.26 -2.49
CA GLY A 353 -16.80 12.38 -3.66
C GLY A 353 -15.46 11.73 -4.04
N MET A 354 -14.40 12.53 -4.13
CA MET A 354 -13.11 12.13 -4.70
C MET A 354 -12.13 11.57 -3.67
N ASP A 355 -12.38 11.78 -2.38
CA ASP A 355 -11.52 11.27 -1.31
C ASP A 355 -12.27 10.23 -0.48
N ALA A 356 -13.34 10.64 0.20
CA ALA A 356 -14.07 9.82 1.17
C ALA A 356 -14.74 8.60 0.53
N LEU A 357 -15.53 8.83 -0.52
CA LEU A 357 -16.35 7.80 -1.13
C LEU A 357 -15.50 6.75 -1.85
N LEU A 358 -14.40 7.14 -2.49
CA LEU A 358 -13.51 6.20 -3.18
C LEU A 358 -12.84 5.20 -2.23
N MET A 359 -12.38 5.66 -1.06
CA MET A 359 -11.77 4.77 -0.08
C MET A 359 -12.80 3.94 0.69
N ALA A 360 -13.97 4.50 0.99
CA ALA A 360 -15.08 3.71 1.50
C ALA A 360 -15.42 2.57 0.52
N LEU A 361 -15.59 2.86 -0.77
CA LEU A 361 -15.84 1.84 -1.80
C LEU A 361 -14.74 0.78 -1.82
N PHE A 362 -13.46 1.17 -1.70
CA PHE A 362 -12.35 0.22 -1.60
C PHE A 362 -12.53 -0.73 -0.41
N ILE A 363 -12.77 -0.18 0.80
CA ILE A 363 -12.91 -0.96 2.03
C ILE A 363 -14.05 -1.97 1.91
N TYR A 364 -15.22 -1.55 1.40
CA TYR A 364 -16.36 -2.44 1.25
C TYR A 364 -16.19 -3.45 0.12
N LEU A 365 -15.55 -3.07 -0.99
CA LEU A 365 -15.23 -4.00 -2.08
C LEU A 365 -14.35 -5.14 -1.56
N TYR A 366 -13.33 -4.83 -0.76
CA TYR A 366 -12.44 -5.82 -0.14
C TYR A 366 -13.09 -6.58 1.03
N ALA A 367 -14.14 -6.04 1.64
CA ALA A 367 -14.94 -6.77 2.62
C ALA A 367 -15.86 -7.80 1.95
N VAL A 368 -16.52 -7.43 0.84
CA VAL A 368 -17.42 -8.32 0.08
C VAL A 368 -16.62 -9.42 -0.62
N ILE A 369 -15.53 -9.06 -1.30
CA ILE A 369 -14.65 -9.99 -2.01
C ILE A 369 -13.42 -10.24 -1.14
N HIS A 370 -13.63 -10.70 0.11
CA HIS A 370 -12.51 -10.88 1.04
C HIS A 370 -11.54 -11.96 0.51
N PRO A 371 -10.22 -11.68 0.47
CA PRO A 371 -9.24 -12.63 -0.08
C PRO A 371 -9.24 -13.97 0.69
N GLY A 372 -9.63 -13.98 1.97
CA GLY A 372 -9.82 -15.20 2.74
C GLY A 372 -10.94 -16.12 2.24
N LEU A 373 -11.97 -15.57 1.58
CA LEU A 373 -13.05 -16.36 0.95
C LEU A 373 -12.58 -16.99 -0.37
N ALA A 374 -11.79 -16.25 -1.15
CA ALA A 374 -11.37 -16.68 -2.49
C ALA A 374 -10.21 -17.70 -2.46
N PHE A 375 -9.24 -17.52 -1.57
CA PHE A 375 -8.03 -18.37 -1.49
C PHE A 375 -8.17 -19.52 -0.47
N GLY A 376 -9.15 -19.46 0.42
CA GLY A 376 -9.28 -20.38 1.55
C GLY A 376 -8.06 -20.33 2.49
N ARG A 377 -8.07 -21.19 3.52
CA ARG A 377 -6.95 -21.29 4.48
C ARG A 377 -5.66 -21.89 3.91
N ARG A 378 -5.65 -22.33 2.65
CA ARG A 378 -4.57 -23.19 2.10
C ARG A 378 -3.45 -22.43 1.39
N LEU A 379 -3.56 -21.10 1.25
CA LEU A 379 -2.47 -20.26 0.76
C LEU A 379 -1.68 -19.57 1.89
N PHE A 380 -2.04 -19.85 3.16
CA PHE A 380 -1.49 -19.21 4.36
C PHE A 380 -1.10 -20.22 5.44
#